data_AF-A0A485BDS7-F1
#
_entry.id   AF-A0A485BDS7-F1
#
_cell.length_a   1.000
_cell.length_b   1.000
_cell.length_c   1.000
_cell.angle_alpha   90.00
_cell.angle_beta   90.00
_cell.angle_gamma   90.00
#
_symmetry.space_group_name_H-M   'P 1'
#
loop_
_entity.id
_entity.type
_entity.pdbx_description
1 polymer ?
#
loop_
_entity_poly.entity_id
_entity_poly.type
_entity_poly.pdbx_seq_one_letter_code
_entity_poly.pdbx_strand_id
1 'polypeptide(L)' 'MDEKSAIVSGWVESGKLAPVDPQHLIFMIWATTQHYADFATQIEAVTGATLRDEAFFQQTVENVQRMIVEGIRVR' A
#
# COMPACT_ATOMS: atom_id res chain seq x y z
N MET A 1 7.41 13.09 -8.83
CA MET A 1 6.22 12.87 -7.99
C MET A 1 4.98 13.36 -8.73
N ASP A 2 5.05 14.57 -9.26
CA ASP A 2 3.95 15.28 -9.94
C ASP A 2 3.30 14.47 -11.07
N GLU A 3 4.07 13.77 -11.90
CA GLU A 3 3.52 12.93 -12.98
C GLU A 3 2.64 11.78 -12.45
N LYS A 4 3.08 11.07 -11.40
CA LYS A 4 2.30 9.98 -10.80
C LYS A 4 1.06 10.50 -10.09
N SER A 5 1.19 11.63 -9.42
CA SER A 5 0.06 12.32 -8.79
C SER A 5 -0.98 12.73 -9.84
N ALA A 6 -0.56 13.28 -10.98
CA ALA A 6 -1.45 13.69 -12.06
C ALA A 6 -2.26 12.51 -12.65
N ILE A 7 -1.64 11.33 -12.80
CA ILE A 7 -2.34 10.12 -13.26
C ILE A 7 -3.45 9.73 -12.28
N VAL A 8 -3.14 9.71 -10.98
CA VAL A 8 -4.13 9.37 -9.95
C VAL A 8 -5.25 10.41 -9.88
N SER A 9 -4.92 11.70 -9.97
CA SER A 9 -5.94 12.77 -10.08
C SER A 9 -6.89 12.53 -11.24
N GLY A 10 -6.37 12.18 -12.42
CA GLY A 10 -7.21 11.87 -13.58
C GLY A 10 -8.15 10.67 -13.38
N TRP A 11 -7.74 9.68 -12.58
CA TRP A 11 -8.61 8.56 -12.21
C TRP A 11 -9.70 8.96 -11.21
N VAL A 12 -9.38 9.83 -10.25
CA VAL A 12 -10.37 10.38 -9.32
C VAL A 12 -11.38 11.25 -10.07
N GLU A 13 -10.92 12.17 -10.93
CA GLU A 13 -11.78 13.05 -11.73
C GLU A 13 -12.68 12.26 -12.69
N SER A 14 -12.20 11.15 -13.23
CA SER A 14 -13.00 10.26 -14.10
C SER A 14 -13.87 9.25 -13.33
N GLY A 15 -13.94 9.32 -12.00
CA GLY A 15 -14.76 8.44 -11.17
C GLY A 15 -14.31 6.98 -11.18
N LYS A 16 -13.04 6.70 -11.48
CA LYS A 16 -12.44 5.36 -11.46
C LYS A 16 -11.88 4.97 -10.10
N LEU A 17 -11.59 5.97 -9.27
CA LEU A 17 -11.20 5.81 -7.87
C LEU A 17 -12.12 6.68 -6.99
N ALA A 18 -12.32 6.25 -5.75
CA ALA A 18 -12.92 7.10 -4.74
C ALA A 18 -12.07 8.36 -4.49
N PRO A 19 -12.66 9.48 -4.01
CA PRO A 19 -11.92 10.69 -3.73
C PRO A 19 -10.76 10.45 -2.74
N VAL A 20 -9.54 10.65 -3.21
CA VAL A 20 -8.32 10.53 -2.42
C VAL A 20 -7.29 11.55 -2.92
N ASP A 21 -6.50 12.10 -2.00
CA ASP A 21 -5.35 12.91 -2.39
C ASP A 21 -4.25 12.00 -2.98
N PRO A 22 -3.77 12.27 -4.21
CA PRO A 22 -2.78 11.42 -4.88
C PRO A 22 -1.47 11.25 -4.12
N GLN A 23 -0.98 12.31 -3.47
CA GLN A 23 0.29 12.28 -2.76
C GLN A 23 0.18 11.35 -1.56
N HIS A 24 -0.92 11.45 -0.81
CA HIS A 24 -1.17 10.58 0.32
C HIS A 24 -1.39 9.12 -0.07
N LEU A 25 -2.02 8.83 -1.21
CA LEU A 25 -2.12 7.46 -1.71
C LEU A 25 -0.73 6.87 -2.01
N ILE A 26 0.13 7.64 -2.69
CA ILE A 26 1.49 7.22 -3.03
C ILE A 26 2.31 7.01 -1.74
N PHE A 27 2.23 7.93 -0.79
CA PHE A 27 2.89 7.80 0.51
C PHE A 27 2.43 6.57 1.28
N MET A 28 1.13 6.26 1.23
CA MET A 28 0.59 5.07 1.89
C MET A 28 1.19 3.79 1.29
N ILE A 29 1.27 3.70 -0.04
CA ILE A 29 1.88 2.55 -0.72
C ILE A 29 3.36 2.40 -0.31
N TRP A 30 4.12 3.50 -0.36
CA TRP A 30 5.53 3.47 0.03
C TRP A 30 5.72 3.09 1.49
N ALA A 31 5.06 3.80 2.40
CA ALA A 31 5.21 3.57 3.84
C ALA A 31 4.82 2.14 4.22
N THR A 32 3.66 1.64 3.75
CA THR A 32 3.18 0.31 4.11
C THR A 32 4.04 -0.82 3.55
N THR A 33 4.66 -0.63 2.38
CA THR A 33 5.53 -1.67 1.78
C THR A 33 6.96 -1.61 2.32
N GLN A 34 7.55 -0.40 2.39
CA GLN A 34 8.92 -0.20 2.90
C GLN A 34 9.03 -0.55 4.39
N HIS A 35 7.97 -0.39 5.17
CA HIS A 35 7.94 -0.78 6.58
C HIS A 35 8.43 -2.22 6.81
N TYR A 36 8.10 -3.16 5.92
CA TYR A 36 8.51 -4.56 6.07
C TYR A 36 10.01 -4.80 5.83
N ALA A 37 10.72 -3.85 5.21
CA ALA A 37 12.17 -3.89 5.07
C ALA A 37 12.85 -3.03 6.15
N ASP A 38 12.42 -1.78 6.31
CA ASP A 38 13.04 -0.81 7.22
C ASP A 38 12.90 -1.22 8.68
N PHE A 39 11.81 -1.91 9.03
CA PHE A 39 11.50 -2.39 10.38
C PHE A 39 11.50 -3.92 10.47
N ALA A 40 12.23 -4.61 9.58
CA ALA A 40 12.26 -6.07 9.51
C ALA A 40 12.54 -6.73 10.87
N THR A 41 13.50 -6.24 11.65
CA THR A 41 13.80 -6.77 12.99
C THR A 41 12.64 -6.62 13.97
N GLN A 42 11.87 -5.53 13.90
CA GLN A 42 10.69 -5.34 14.76
C GLN A 42 9.56 -6.26 14.35
N ILE A 43 9.33 -6.42 13.04
CA ILE A 43 8.31 -7.33 12.52
C ILE A 43 8.64 -8.78 12.89
N GLU A 44 9.90 -9.19 12.74
CA GLU A 44 10.37 -10.52 13.13
C GLU A 44 10.18 -10.75 14.62
N ALA A 45 10.48 -9.76 15.47
CA ALA A 45 10.27 -9.87 16.90
C ALA A 45 8.79 -10.07 17.30
N VAL A 46 7.84 -9.51 16.53
CA VAL A 46 6.40 -9.59 16.81
C VAL A 46 5.76 -10.84 16.19
N THR A 47 6.15 -11.17 14.97
CA THR A 47 5.48 -12.19 14.14
C THR A 47 6.23 -13.52 14.09
N GLY A 48 7.52 -13.53 14.43
CA GLY A 48 8.41 -14.67 14.23
C GLY A 48 8.77 -14.94 12.77
N ALA A 49 8.41 -14.04 11.85
CA ALA A 49 8.57 -14.22 10.41
C ALA A 49 9.17 -12.97 9.74
N THR A 50 9.71 -13.17 8.53
CA THR A 50 10.20 -12.09 7.67
C THR A 50 9.66 -12.29 6.26
N LEU A 51 9.82 -11.30 5.38
CA LEU A 51 9.45 -11.44 3.96
C LEU A 51 10.23 -12.53 3.21
N ARG A 52 11.21 -13.19 3.83
CA ARG A 52 11.87 -14.38 3.26
C ARG A 52 11.05 -15.66 3.42
N ASP A 53 10.06 -15.66 4.32
CA ASP A 53 9.07 -16.72 4.43
C ASP A 53 7.97 -16.47 3.38
N GLU A 54 7.78 -17.44 2.47
CA GLU A 54 6.82 -17.32 1.37
C GLU A 54 5.38 -17.14 1.88
N ALA A 55 4.97 -17.87 2.92
CA ALA A 55 3.61 -17.77 3.45
C ALA A 55 3.37 -16.40 4.09
N PHE A 56 4.34 -15.89 4.84
CA PHE A 56 4.27 -14.56 5.43
C PHE A 56 4.29 -13.45 4.36
N PHE A 57 5.11 -13.61 3.31
CA PHE A 57 5.14 -12.70 2.17
C PHE A 57 3.77 -12.61 1.48
N GLN A 58 3.17 -13.76 1.13
CA GLN A 58 1.86 -13.78 0.49
C GLN A 58 0.77 -13.16 1.38
N GLN A 59 0.78 -13.48 2.68
CA GLN A 59 -0.16 -12.88 3.64
C GLN A 59 0.02 -11.35 3.73
N THR A 60 1.26 -10.86 3.71
CA THR A 60 1.56 -9.43 3.74
C THR A 60 1.02 -8.73 2.49
N VAL A 61 1.28 -9.30 1.30
CA VAL A 61 0.80 -8.76 0.03
C VAL A 61 -0.73 -8.69 0.02
N GLU A 62 -1.41 -9.77 0.39
CA GLU A 62 -2.87 -9.82 0.42
C GLU A 62 -3.47 -8.74 1.33
N ASN A 63 -2.93 -8.59 2.55
CA ASN A 63 -3.45 -7.62 3.51
C ASN A 63 -3.20 -6.18 3.07
N VAL A 64 -1.99 -5.85 2.61
CA VAL A 64 -1.67 -4.49 2.13
C VAL A 64 -2.52 -4.13 0.91
N GLN A 65 -2.63 -5.04 -0.06
CA GLN A 65 -3.49 -4.84 -1.22
C GLN A 65 -4.93 -4.62 -0.83
N ARG A 66 -5.50 -5.49 0.02
CA ARG A 66 -6.88 -5.37 0.48
C ARG A 66 -7.14 -4.02 1.16
N MET A 67 -6.28 -3.62 2.10
CA MET A 67 -6.47 -2.36 2.84
C MET A 67 -6.42 -1.14 1.90
N ILE A 68 -5.45 -1.08 0.99
CA ILE A 68 -5.29 0.07 0.09
C ILE A 68 -6.39 0.07 -0.99
N VAL A 69 -6.62 -1.04 -1.67
CA VAL A 69 -7.54 -1.13 -2.81
C VAL A 69 -8.98 -0.94 -2.37
N GLU A 70 -9.41 -1.58 -1.28
CA GLU A 70 -10.77 -1.38 -0.76
C GLU A 70 -10.98 0.05 -0.24
N GLY A 71 -9.91 0.70 0.24
CA GLY A 71 -9.95 2.10 0.68
C GLY A 71 -10.21 3.11 -0.44
N ILE A 72 -9.82 2.79 -1.68
CA ILE A 72 -9.99 3.67 -2.86
C ILE A 72 -11.01 3.17 -3.87
N ARG A 73 -11.77 2.11 -3.54
CA ARG A 73 -12.82 1.54 -4.40
C ARG A 73 -14.01 2.49 -4.49
N VAL A 74 -14.48 2.74 -5.71
CA VAL A 74 -15.72 3.48 -5.99
C VAL A 74 -16.92 2.70 -5.44
N ARG A 75 -17.85 3.41 -4.79
CA ARG A 75 -19.06 2.83 -4.19
C ARG A 75 -20.31 3.22 -4.98
#